data_AF-A0A0G8ET55-F1
#
_entry.id   AF-A0A0G8ET55-F1
#
_cell.length_a   1.000
_cell.length_b   1.000
_cell.length_c   1.000
_cell.angle_alpha   90.00
_cell.angle_beta   90.00
_cell.angle_gamma   90.00
#
_symmetry.space_group_name_H-M   'P 1'
#
loop_
_entity.id
_entity.type
_entity.pdbx_description
1 polymer ?
#
loop_
_entity_poly.entity_id
_entity_poly.type
_entity_poly.pdbx_seq_one_letter_code
_entity_poly.pdbx_strand_id
1 'polypeptide(L)'
;MIPGTKHARGYIQLDGASEPKDVTYYNPSMGSSAGDMISTADDLNKFFSYLLGGQLLKEQQLKQMLTTVPTGEAALGRYGLGIYETKLPNGVSIWGHGGSIPGFVTFAGGTLTWRQAYISSQFEQP
;
A
#
# COMPACT_ATOMS: atom_id res chain seq x y z
N MET A 1 -1.61 -2.95 18.02
CA MET A 1 -0.30 -3.44 18.53
C MET A 1 0.28 -4.38 17.48
N ILE A 2 1.52 -4.16 17.06
CA ILE A 2 2.22 -5.07 16.14
C ILE A 2 2.68 -6.29 16.94
N PRO A 3 2.25 -7.52 16.62
CA PRO A 3 2.66 -8.71 17.35
C PRO A 3 4.13 -9.08 17.09
N GLY A 4 4.80 -9.65 18.11
CA GLY A 4 6.14 -10.22 17.97
C GLY A 4 7.28 -9.21 18.10
N THR A 5 8.50 -9.63 17.78
CA THR A 5 9.74 -8.83 17.91
C THR A 5 10.40 -8.48 16.57
N LYS A 6 9.86 -8.99 15.46
CA LYS A 6 10.40 -8.77 14.11
C LYS A 6 9.70 -7.60 13.43
N HIS A 7 9.90 -6.39 13.96
CA HIS A 7 9.44 -5.16 13.33
C HIS A 7 10.37 -4.00 13.72
N ALA A 8 10.43 -2.98 12.86
CA ALA A 8 11.08 -1.73 13.20
C ALA A 8 10.24 -0.94 14.22
N ARG A 9 10.83 0.13 14.78
CA ARG A 9 10.05 1.16 15.45
C ARG A 9 9.34 2.03 14.42
N GLY A 10 8.13 2.48 14.76
CA GLY A 10 7.35 3.40 13.94
C GLY A 10 7.40 4.81 14.53
N TYR A 11 7.59 5.81 13.68
CA TYR A 11 7.68 7.21 14.09
C TYR A 11 6.68 8.08 13.34
N ILE A 12 6.30 9.20 13.96
CA ILE A 12 5.49 10.23 13.32
C ILE A 12 6.06 11.61 13.64
N GLN A 13 6.19 12.44 12.61
CA GLN A 13 6.55 13.85 12.70
C GLN A 13 5.52 14.70 11.93
N LEU A 14 4.76 15.55 12.64
CA LEU A 14 3.66 16.30 12.02
C LEU A 14 4.05 17.70 11.53
N ASP A 15 5.04 18.31 12.18
CA ASP A 15 5.45 19.70 11.94
C ASP A 15 6.75 19.84 11.16
N GLY A 16 7.43 18.71 10.86
CA GLY A 16 8.73 18.67 10.18
C GLY A 16 9.88 19.35 10.92
N ALA A 17 9.66 19.77 12.18
CA ALA A 17 10.61 20.58 12.95
C ALA A 17 10.88 19.99 14.35
N SER A 18 9.93 19.27 14.92
CA SER A 18 10.07 18.56 16.20
C SER A 18 10.72 17.19 16.03
N GLU A 19 11.30 16.65 17.10
CA GLU A 19 11.80 15.28 17.09
C GLU A 19 10.67 14.27 16.76
N PRO A 20 10.93 13.25 15.90
CA PRO A 20 9.94 12.22 15.60
C PRO A 20 9.48 11.48 16.86
N LYS A 21 8.17 11.32 17.01
CA LYS A 21 7.58 10.62 18.16
C LYS A 21 7.45 9.13 17.87
N ASP A 22 8.01 8.29 18.75
CA ASP A 22 7.83 6.84 18.71
C ASP A 22 6.36 6.48 18.96
N VAL A 23 5.74 5.87 17.96
CA VAL A 23 4.35 5.40 17.95
C VAL A 23 4.26 3.93 17.52
N THR A 24 5.31 3.15 17.78
CA THR A 24 5.37 1.71 17.46
C THR A 24 4.15 0.94 17.98
N TYR A 25 3.68 1.32 19.18
CA TYR A 25 2.47 0.78 19.78
C TYR A 25 1.27 1.71 19.53
N TYR A 26 0.72 1.60 18.33
CA TYR A 26 -0.52 2.27 17.93
C TYR A 26 -1.73 1.32 17.99
N ASN A 27 -2.90 1.85 18.34
CA ASN A 27 -4.17 1.11 18.26
C ASN A 27 -4.77 1.29 16.85
N PRO A 28 -4.78 0.25 15.99
CA PRO A 28 -5.20 0.37 14.61
C PRO A 28 -6.74 0.36 14.44
N SER A 29 -7.53 0.28 15.52
CA SER A 29 -8.99 0.20 15.43
C SER A 29 -9.66 1.39 14.72
N MET A 30 -8.98 2.54 14.66
CA MET A 30 -9.40 3.69 13.85
C MET A 30 -9.40 3.39 12.35
N GLY A 31 -8.48 2.53 11.88
CA GLY A 31 -8.42 2.07 10.50
C GLY A 31 -9.44 0.98 10.21
N SER A 32 -9.63 0.02 11.12
CA SER A 32 -10.52 -1.13 10.90
C SER A 32 -10.25 -1.76 9.51
N SER A 33 -11.28 -2.20 8.79
CA SER A 33 -11.16 -2.75 7.43
C SER A 33 -10.52 -1.81 6.39
N ALA A 34 -10.37 -0.51 6.69
CA ALA A 34 -9.69 0.42 5.80
C ALA A 34 -8.16 0.41 5.94
N GLY A 35 -7.58 -0.13 7.03
CA GLY A 35 -6.13 -0.05 7.23
C GLY A 35 -5.55 -0.65 8.50
N ASP A 36 -6.20 -1.61 9.15
CA ASP A 36 -5.69 -2.23 10.39
C ASP A 36 -4.72 -3.40 10.20
N MET A 37 -4.50 -3.83 8.95
CA MET A 37 -3.67 -4.99 8.63
C MET A 37 -2.19 -4.75 8.90
N ILE A 38 -1.52 -5.81 9.37
CA ILE A 38 -0.07 -5.91 9.47
C ILE A 38 0.38 -7.00 8.49
N SER A 39 1.44 -6.75 7.72
CA SER A 39 1.95 -7.69 6.74
C SER A 39 3.46 -7.57 6.56
N THR A 40 4.03 -8.42 5.71
CA THR A 40 5.43 -8.40 5.31
C THR A 40 5.55 -8.05 3.83
N ALA A 41 6.77 -7.70 3.40
CA ALA A 41 7.02 -7.48 1.98
C ALA A 41 6.71 -8.75 1.14
N ASP A 42 7.11 -9.93 1.63
CA ASP A 42 6.87 -11.19 0.94
C ASP A 42 5.39 -11.51 0.79
N ASP A 43 4.59 -11.29 1.85
CA ASP A 43 3.15 -11.56 1.82
C ASP A 43 2.41 -10.57 0.92
N LEU A 44 2.74 -9.27 0.97
CA LEU A 44 2.15 -8.26 0.08
C LEU A 44 2.52 -8.52 -1.39
N ASN A 45 3.78 -8.90 -1.66
CA ASN A 45 4.22 -9.28 -3.00
C ASN A 45 3.44 -10.49 -3.51
N LYS A 46 3.22 -11.50 -2.66
CA LYS A 46 2.43 -12.68 -2.98
C LYS A 46 0.97 -12.32 -3.25
N PHE A 47 0.35 -11.49 -2.40
CA PHE A 47 -1.02 -11.02 -2.58
C PHE A 47 -1.22 -10.33 -3.93
N PHE A 48 -0.42 -9.31 -4.23
CA PHE A 48 -0.56 -8.57 -5.49
C PHE A 48 -0.22 -9.42 -6.72
N SER A 49 0.77 -10.32 -6.62
CA SER A 49 1.08 -11.27 -7.70
C SER A 49 -0.08 -12.21 -8.00
N TYR A 50 -0.79 -12.69 -6.97
CA TYR A 50 -1.93 -13.60 -7.15
C TYR A 50 -3.18 -12.84 -7.60
N LEU A 51 -3.39 -11.63 -7.10
CA LEU A 51 -4.50 -10.76 -7.48
C LEU A 51 -4.41 -10.37 -8.96
N LEU A 52 -3.30 -9.73 -9.37
CA LEU A 52 -3.09 -9.23 -10.72
C LEU A 52 -2.87 -10.37 -11.72
N GLY A 53 -2.40 -11.52 -11.24
CA GLY A 53 -2.31 -12.75 -12.03
C GLY A 53 -3.63 -13.52 -12.18
N GLY A 54 -4.77 -13.01 -11.67
CA GLY A 54 -6.08 -13.63 -11.83
C GLY A 54 -6.30 -14.91 -11.02
N GLN A 55 -5.53 -15.12 -9.95
CA GLN A 55 -5.63 -16.32 -9.09
C GLN A 55 -6.56 -16.12 -7.89
N LEU A 56 -6.86 -14.87 -7.51
CA LEU A 56 -7.79 -14.56 -6.40
C LEU A 56 -9.20 -14.21 -6.86
N LEU A 57 -9.34 -13.66 -8.07
CA LEU A 57 -10.62 -13.19 -8.62
C LEU A 57 -10.84 -13.84 -9.98
N LYS A 58 -12.11 -14.13 -10.32
CA LYS A 58 -12.45 -14.48 -11.70
C LYS A 58 -12.17 -13.28 -12.60
N GLU A 59 -11.88 -13.55 -13.87
CA GLU A 59 -11.54 -12.51 -14.86
C GLU A 59 -12.54 -11.34 -14.87
N GLN A 60 -13.84 -11.63 -14.83
CA GLN A 60 -14.88 -10.59 -14.81
C GLN A 60 -14.77 -9.67 -13.58
N GLN A 61 -14.46 -10.22 -12.41
CA GLN A 61 -14.32 -9.45 -11.16
C GLN A 61 -13.02 -8.66 -11.15
N LEU A 62 -11.92 -9.23 -11.65
CA LEU A 62 -10.66 -8.51 -11.80
C LEU A 62 -10.82 -7.33 -12.76
N LYS A 63 -11.53 -7.53 -13.88
CA LYS A 63 -11.85 -6.44 -14.83
C LYS A 63 -12.68 -5.34 -14.17
N GLN A 64 -13.66 -5.68 -13.32
CA GLN A 64 -14.42 -4.69 -12.56
C GLN A 64 -13.52 -3.94 -11.58
N MET A 65 -12.64 -4.63 -10.85
CA MET A 65 -11.69 -4.03 -9.91
C MET A 65 -10.76 -3.01 -10.58
N LEU A 66 -10.29 -3.32 -11.79
CA LEU A 66 -9.38 -2.49 -12.59
C LEU A 66 -10.11 -1.43 -13.43
N THR A 67 -11.44 -1.40 -13.42
CA THR A 67 -12.21 -0.34 -14.08
C THR A 67 -12.17 0.90 -13.20
N THR A 68 -11.43 1.93 -13.64
CA THR A 68 -11.14 3.11 -12.82
C THR A 68 -11.99 4.32 -13.17
N VAL A 69 -12.19 5.19 -12.18
CA VAL A 69 -12.74 6.54 -12.33
C VAL A 69 -11.65 7.59 -12.03
N PRO A 70 -11.71 8.79 -12.62
CA PRO A 70 -10.79 9.87 -12.26
C PRO A 70 -10.99 10.28 -10.80
N THR A 71 -9.89 10.49 -10.06
CA THR A 71 -9.95 10.96 -8.67
C THR A 71 -10.05 12.48 -8.55
N GLY A 72 -9.62 13.20 -9.60
CA GLY A 72 -9.45 14.67 -9.54
C GLY A 72 -8.17 15.10 -8.82
N GLU A 73 -7.40 14.15 -8.27
CA GLU A 73 -6.15 14.40 -7.57
C GLU A 73 -4.97 14.04 -8.46
N ALA A 74 -4.12 15.02 -8.77
CA ALA A 74 -2.97 14.81 -9.65
C ALA A 74 -2.00 13.73 -9.14
N ALA A 75 -1.89 13.57 -7.81
CA ALA A 75 -1.00 12.58 -7.20
C ALA A 75 -1.49 11.13 -7.34
N LEU A 76 -2.80 10.90 -7.45
CA LEU A 76 -3.41 9.56 -7.46
C LEU A 76 -3.99 9.17 -8.84
N GLY A 77 -4.42 10.17 -9.63
CA GLY A 77 -4.89 10.00 -11.00
C GLY A 77 -6.24 9.30 -11.13
N ARG A 78 -6.25 7.96 -11.06
CA ARG A 78 -7.44 7.13 -11.29
C ARG A 78 -7.53 5.97 -10.31
N TYR A 79 -8.73 5.70 -9.82
CA TYR A 79 -8.96 4.73 -8.76
C TYR A 79 -10.07 3.75 -9.13
N GLY A 80 -9.83 2.46 -8.90
CA GLY A 80 -10.75 1.35 -9.14
C GLY A 80 -11.40 0.88 -7.84
N LEU A 81 -11.65 -0.41 -7.70
CA LEU A 81 -12.21 -0.96 -6.45
C LEU A 81 -11.08 -1.33 -5.49
N GLY A 82 -10.63 -0.37 -4.68
CA GLY A 82 -9.58 -0.59 -3.67
C GLY A 82 -8.16 -0.67 -4.24
N ILE A 83 -7.94 -0.18 -5.46
CA ILE A 83 -6.65 -0.20 -6.15
C ILE A 83 -6.57 0.99 -7.11
N TYR A 84 -5.37 1.53 -7.33
CA TYR A 84 -5.14 2.60 -8.30
C TYR A 84 -3.98 2.30 -9.24
N GLU A 85 -3.97 3.00 -10.37
CA GLU A 85 -2.92 2.92 -11.39
C GLU A 85 -1.92 4.07 -11.18
N THR A 86 -0.65 3.73 -11.01
CA THR A 86 0.46 4.69 -11.09
C THR A 86 1.19 4.49 -12.41
N LYS A 87 1.11 5.48 -13.31
CA LYS A 87 1.86 5.47 -14.58
C LYS A 87 3.24 6.07 -14.40
N LEU A 88 4.26 5.28 -14.68
CA LEU A 88 5.64 5.72 -14.68
C LEU A 88 5.99 6.47 -15.98
N PRO A 89 7.03 7.33 -15.97
CA PRO A 89 7.47 8.07 -17.16
C PRO A 89 7.81 7.19 -18.37
N ASN A 90 8.22 5.94 -18.14
CA ASN A 90 8.52 4.96 -19.19
C ASN A 90 7.27 4.25 -19.76
N GLY A 91 6.06 4.66 -19.35
CA GLY A 91 4.79 4.10 -19.80
C GLY A 91 4.35 2.83 -19.06
N VAL A 92 5.14 2.31 -18.10
CA VAL A 92 4.75 1.17 -17.28
C VAL A 92 3.68 1.58 -16.28
N SER A 93 2.62 0.78 -16.18
CA SER A 93 1.56 0.94 -15.20
C SER A 93 1.75 -0.01 -14.02
N ILE A 94 1.88 0.55 -12.82
CA ILE A 94 1.86 -0.18 -11.56
C ILE A 94 0.46 -0.09 -10.96
N TRP A 95 -0.13 -1.24 -10.64
CA TRP A 95 -1.42 -1.36 -9.97
C TRP A 95 -1.22 -1.75 -8.52
N GLY A 96 -1.69 -0.92 -7.60
CA GLY A 96 -1.42 -1.12 -6.19
C GLY A 96 -2.22 -0.22 -5.27
N HIS A 97 -1.78 -0.18 -4.02
CA HIS A 97 -2.34 0.71 -3.02
C HIS A 97 -1.28 1.20 -2.03
N GLY A 98 -1.37 2.48 -1.66
CA GLY A 98 -0.56 3.09 -0.61
C GLY A 98 -1.24 2.94 0.76
N GLY A 99 -0.46 2.90 1.83
CA GLY A 99 -0.94 2.90 3.20
C GLY A 99 -0.21 3.98 3.98
N SER A 100 -0.95 4.73 4.79
CA SER A 100 -0.37 5.70 5.72
C SER A 100 -1.14 5.61 7.04
N ILE A 101 -0.44 5.20 8.09
CA ILE A 101 -0.92 5.12 9.46
C ILE A 101 0.19 5.67 10.36
N PRO A 102 -0.11 6.29 11.52
CA PRO A 102 0.94 6.76 12.42
C PRO A 102 2.02 5.70 12.66
N GLY A 103 3.26 6.03 12.31
CA GLY A 103 4.41 5.14 12.43
C GLY A 103 4.92 4.54 11.12
N PHE A 104 4.07 4.36 10.11
CA PHE A 104 4.40 3.54 8.93
C PHE A 104 3.71 4.04 7.65
N VAL A 105 4.51 4.27 6.61
CA VAL A 105 4.05 4.55 5.25
C VAL A 105 4.48 3.41 4.34
N THR A 106 3.53 2.87 3.58
CA THR A 106 3.73 1.69 2.71
C THR A 106 3.20 1.97 1.32
N PHE A 107 3.80 1.37 0.31
CA PHE A 107 3.15 1.11 -0.97
C PHE A 107 3.39 -0.35 -1.36
N ALA A 108 2.37 -0.99 -1.92
CA ALA A 108 2.50 -2.32 -2.52
C ALA A 108 1.65 -2.40 -3.79
N GLY A 109 2.18 -3.05 -4.82
CA GLY A 109 1.52 -3.20 -6.11
C GLY A 109 2.36 -3.98 -7.10
N GLY A 110 1.90 -4.12 -8.34
CA GLY A 110 2.64 -4.78 -9.42
C GLY A 110 2.12 -4.46 -10.82
N THR A 111 2.72 -5.03 -11.85
CA THR A 111 2.31 -4.84 -13.25
C THR A 111 1.28 -5.90 -13.70
N LEU A 112 0.40 -5.55 -14.65
CA LEU A 112 -0.59 -6.49 -15.24
C LEU A 112 0.04 -7.54 -16.17
N THR A 113 1.33 -7.40 -16.45
CA THR A 113 2.11 -8.35 -17.22
C THR A 113 3.45 -8.50 -16.50
N TRP A 114 3.78 -9.72 -16.09
CA TRP A 114 4.94 -10.11 -15.26
C TRP A 114 4.83 -9.94 -13.74
N ARG A 115 5.28 -10.97 -13.02
CA ARG A 115 5.25 -11.10 -11.54
C ARG A 115 6.30 -10.22 -10.88
N GLN A 116 6.23 -8.91 -11.05
CA GLN A 116 7.03 -7.99 -10.25
C GLN A 116 6.10 -7.16 -9.40
N ALA A 117 6.20 -7.39 -8.09
CA ALA A 117 5.59 -6.55 -7.10
C ALA A 117 6.65 -5.61 -6.51
N TYR A 118 6.27 -4.34 -6.35
CA TYR A 118 7.13 -3.30 -5.81
C TYR A 118 6.61 -2.92 -4.43
N ILE A 119 7.52 -2.90 -3.44
CA ILE A 119 7.20 -2.50 -2.08
C ILE A 119 8.21 -1.47 -1.62
N SER A 120 7.68 -0.36 -1.13
CA SER A 120 8.46 0.63 -0.40
C SER A 120 7.79 0.89 0.94
N SER A 121 8.55 0.72 2.02
CA SER A 121 8.18 1.18 3.35
C SER A 121 9.16 2.26 3.77
N GLN A 122 8.67 3.45 4.06
CA GLN A 122 9.51 4.51 4.60
C GLN A 122 9.42 4.47 6.12
N PHE A 123 10.58 4.38 6.76
CA PHE A 123 10.75 4.55 8.19
C PHE A 123 11.39 5.92 8.38
N GLU A 124 10.70 6.84 9.06
CA GLU A 124 11.36 8.05 9.56
C GLU A 124 12.34 7.60 10.65
N GLN A 125 13.64 7.71 10.37
CA GLN A 125 14.70 7.51 11.36
C GLN A 125 15.03 8.87 11.99
N PRO A 126 15.34 8.93 13.30
CA PRO A 126 15.83 10.15 13.94
C PRO A 126 17.19 10.58 13.38
#